data_AF-A0A2H6EN89-F1
#
_entry.id   AF-A0A2H6EN89-F1
#
_cell.length_a   1.000
_cell.length_b   1.000
_cell.length_c   1.000
_cell.angle_alpha   90.00
_cell.angle_beta   90.00
_cell.angle_gamma   90.00
#
_symmetry.space_group_name_H-M   'P 1'
#
loop_
_entity.id
_entity.type
_entity.pdbx_description
1 polymer ?
#
loop_
_entity_poly.entity_id
_entity_poly.type
_entity_poly.pdbx_seq_one_letter_code
_entity_poly.pdbx_strand_id
1 'polypeptide(L)' 'MELATIKTAYVCGVDFHSKTMYICVMNRKGEIKLHKNMHNDFKLFKSLIKKYGKNISVGVESMHSYYWLAD' A
#
# COMPACT_ATOMS: atom_id res chain seq x y z
N MET A 1 3.13 20.24 -11.38
CA MET A 1 2.90 19.05 -10.53
C MET A 1 1.59 19.27 -9.81
N GLU A 2 0.55 18.50 -10.14
CA GLU A 2 -0.74 18.59 -9.46
C GLU A 2 -0.72 17.68 -8.23
N LEU A 3 -1.08 18.24 -7.07
CA LEU A 3 -1.09 17.51 -5.80
C LEU A 3 -2.53 17.20 -5.40
N ALA A 4 -2.80 15.94 -5.09
CA ALA A 4 -4.09 15.51 -4.54
C ALA A 4 -4.12 15.70 -3.03
N THR A 5 -5.20 16.30 -2.51
CA THR A 5 -5.43 16.39 -1.06
C THR A 5 -6.17 15.16 -0.57
N ILE A 6 -5.54 14.39 0.33
CA ILE A 6 -6.13 13.19 0.92
C ILE A 6 -7.02 13.56 2.12
N LYS A 7 -8.34 13.38 1.96
CA LYS A 7 -9.35 13.65 3.01
C LYS A 7 -9.89 12.39 3.69
N THR A 8 -9.31 11.22 3.45
CA THR A 8 -9.74 9.99 4.14
C THR A 8 -9.20 9.92 5.57
N ALA A 9 -9.83 9.13 6.43
CA ALA A 9 -9.39 8.91 7.81
C ALA A 9 -8.19 7.96 7.90
N TYR A 10 -8.07 7.07 6.91
CA TYR A 10 -6.99 6.11 6.79
C TYR A 10 -6.24 6.30 5.47
N VAL A 11 -4.96 5.93 5.49
CA VAL A 11 -4.09 5.84 4.31
C VAL A 11 -3.44 4.48 4.29
N CYS A 12 -3.35 3.87 3.11
CA CYS A 12 -2.62 2.63 2.86
C CYS A 12 -1.46 2.92 1.93
N GLY A 13 -0.23 2.66 2.39
CA GLY A 13 0.92 2.53 1.52
C GLY A 13 1.04 1.08 1.06
N VAL A 14 1.37 0.88 -0.21
CA VAL A 14 1.66 -0.43 -0.79
C VAL A 14 3.00 -0.36 -1.50
N ASP A 15 3.93 -1.22 -1.10
CA ASP A 15 5.15 -1.51 -1.85
C ASP A 15 4.94 -2.83 -2.61
N PHE A 16 4.85 -2.70 -3.93
CA PHE A 16 4.38 -3.75 -4.83
C PHE A 16 5.53 -4.40 -5.62
N HIS A 17 5.71 -5.71 -5.41
CA HIS A 17 6.64 -6.56 -6.13
C HIS A 17 5.91 -7.65 -6.91
N SER A 18 6.61 -8.30 -7.83
CA SER A 18 6.02 -9.35 -8.68
C SER A 18 5.39 -10.50 -7.89
N LYS A 19 6.00 -10.91 -6.77
CA LYS A 19 5.55 -12.05 -5.95
C LYS A 19 5.03 -11.68 -4.56
N THR A 20 5.40 -10.51 -4.06
CA THR A 20 5.12 -10.07 -2.70
C THR A 20 4.59 -8.65 -2.70
N MET A 21 3.89 -8.29 -1.64
CA MET A 21 3.35 -6.97 -1.43
C MET A 21 3.47 -6.63 0.05
N TYR A 22 4.08 -5.50 0.35
CA TYR A 22 4.08 -4.92 1.68
C TYR A 22 2.96 -3.89 1.76
N ILE A 23 2.14 -3.99 2.80
CA ILE A 23 1.06 -3.04 3.04
C ILE A 23 1.17 -2.44 4.44
N CYS A 24 0.93 -1.14 4.52
CA CYS A 24 0.86 -0.42 5.78
C CYS A 24 -0.37 0.50 5.77
N VAL A 25 -1.28 0.31 6.72
CA VAL A 25 -2.43 1.20 6.94
C VAL A 25 -2.21 2.01 8.19
N MET A 26 -2.34 3.33 8.08
CA MET A 26 -2.24 4.26 9.20
C MET A 26 -3.48 5.14 9.28
N ASN A 27 -3.78 5.65 10.48
CA ASN A 27 -4.75 6.75 10.64
C ASN A 27 -4.04 8.12 10.54
N ARG A 28 -4.82 9.21 10.59
CA ARG A 28 -4.29 10.59 10.54
C ARG A 28 -3.33 10.98 11.69
N LYS A 29 -3.32 10.22 12.78
CA LYS A 29 -2.39 10.45 13.90
C LYS A 29 -1.06 9.70 13.71
N GLY A 30 -0.89 8.98 12.60
CA GLY A 30 0.29 8.14 12.34
C GLY A 30 0.24 6.78 13.04
N GLU A 31 -0.87 6.40 13.67
CA GLU A 31 -0.98 5.10 14.31
C GLU A 31 -1.14 4.00 13.26
N ILE A 32 -0.24 3.01 13.31
CA ILE A 32 -0.27 1.83 12.44
C ILE A 32 -1.44 0.92 12.86
N LYS A 33 -2.35 0.65 11.92
CA LYS A 33 -3.53 -0.22 12.10
C LYS A 33 -3.38 -1.57 11.41
N LEU A 34 -2.49 -1.65 10.42
CA LEU A 34 -2.11 -2.88 9.74
C LEU A 34 -0.71 -2.69 9.17
N HIS A 35 0.20 -3.65 9.37
CA HIS A 35 1.48 -3.70 8.70
C HIS A 35 1.81 -5.15 8.40
N LYS A 36 1.94 -5.51 7.12
CA LYS A 36 2.08 -6.90 6.72
C LYS A 36 2.82 -7.05 5.39
N ASN A 37 3.72 -8.03 5.32
CA ASN A 37 4.18 -8.63 4.08
C ASN A 37 3.27 -9.81 3.72
N MET A 38 2.85 -9.90 2.46
CA MET A 38 2.01 -10.98 1.96
C MET A 38 2.31 -11.31 0.51
N HIS A 39 1.77 -12.43 0.04
CA HIS A 39 1.77 -12.73 -1.39
C HIS A 39 1.04 -11.63 -2.16
N ASN A 40 1.48 -11.38 -3.39
CA ASN A 40 0.82 -10.44 -4.27
C ASN A 40 -0.53 -11.01 -4.77
N ASP A 41 -1.55 -10.89 -3.92
CA ASP A 41 -2.92 -11.35 -4.18
C ASP A 41 -3.90 -10.19 -3.91
N PHE A 42 -4.55 -9.74 -4.99
CA PHE A 42 -5.50 -8.63 -4.93
C PHE A 42 -6.77 -8.95 -4.11
N LYS A 43 -7.24 -10.21 -4.12
CA LYS A 43 -8.40 -10.63 -3.32
C LYS A 43 -8.05 -10.56 -1.84
N LEU A 44 -6.87 -11.06 -1.47
CA LEU A 44 -6.35 -10.96 -0.10
C LEU A 44 -6.23 -9.49 0.32
N PHE A 45 -5.57 -8.66 -0.50
CA PHE A 45 -5.46 -7.22 -0.25
C PHE A 45 -6.82 -6.56 -0.01
N LYS A 46 -7.77 -6.76 -0.93
CA LYS A 46 -9.13 -6.20 -0.84
C LYS A 46 -9.85 -6.64 0.43
N SER A 47 -9.69 -7.90 0.83
CA SER A 47 -10.30 -8.41 2.07
C SER A 47 -9.74 -7.73 3.32
N LEU A 48 -8.42 -7.46 3.36
CA LEU A 48 -7.75 -6.82 4.50
C LEU A 48 -8.15 -5.34 4.64
N ILE A 49 -8.27 -4.61 3.53
CA ILE A 49 -8.63 -3.20 3.56
C ILE A 49 -10.14 -2.96 3.68
N LYS A 50 -10.98 -3.98 3.45
CA LYS A 50 -12.45 -3.88 3.47
C LYS A 50 -12.98 -3.24 4.75
N LYS A 51 -12.35 -3.52 5.90
CA LYS A 51 -12.75 -2.99 7.22
C LYS A 51 -12.66 -1.45 7.33
N TYR A 52 -11.91 -0.79 6.45
CA TYR A 52 -11.79 0.67 6.41
C TYR A 52 -12.82 1.35 5.48
N GLY A 53 -13.61 0.56 4.75
CA GLY A 53 -14.70 1.04 3.90
C GLY A 53 -14.26 2.01 2.82
N LYS A 54 -15.06 3.06 2.57
CA LYS A 54 -14.74 4.14 1.62
C LYS A 54 -13.81 5.22 2.21
N ASN A 55 -13.38 5.07 3.46
CA ASN A 55 -12.64 6.09 4.18
C ASN A 55 -11.13 5.80 4.23
N ILE A 56 -10.61 5.22 3.15
CA ILE A 56 -9.20 4.88 2.96
C ILE A 56 -8.73 5.33 1.59
N SER A 57 -7.55 5.96 1.54
CA SER A 57 -6.85 6.24 0.29
C SER A 57 -5.66 5.29 0.17
N VAL A 58 -5.44 4.74 -1.01
CA VAL A 58 -4.35 3.79 -1.25
C VAL A 58 -3.35 4.42 -2.21
N GLY A 59 -2.11 4.54 -1.78
CA GLY A 59 -0.97 4.86 -2.62
C GLY A 59 -0.17 3.58 -2.88
N VAL A 60 0.15 3.33 -4.15
CA VAL A 60 0.94 2.16 -4.55
C VAL A 60 2.21 2.65 -5.19
N GLU A 61 3.33 2.18 -4.67
CA GLU A 61 4.64 2.28 -5.31
C GLU A 61 4.97 0.92 -5.90
N SER A 62 5.53 0.92 -7.10
CA SER A 62 6.05 -0.27 -7.74
C SER A 62 7.32 0.09 -8.47
N MET A 63 8.35 -0.68 -8.21
CA MET A 63 9.66 -0.52 -8.82
C MET A 63 9.88 -1.69 -9.77
N HIS A 64 9.90 -1.41 -11.08
CA HIS A 64 10.40 -2.34 -12.09
C HIS A 64 11.87 -2.02 -12.36
N SER A 65 12.75 -2.54 -11.50
CA SER A 65 14.19 -2.42 -11.72
C SER A 65 14.73 -3.64 -12.44
N TYR A 66 15.15 -3.43 -13.69
CA TYR A 66 16.10 -4.31 -14.35
C TYR A 66 17.46 -4.04 -13.72
N TYR A 67 17.90 -4.90 -12.81
CA TYR A 67 19.26 -4.84 -12.31
C TYR A 67 20.21 -5.18 -13.45
N TRP A 68 21.16 -4.28 -13.70
CA TRP A 68 22.37 -4.62 -14.41
C TRP A 68 23.26 -5.32 -13.39
N LEU A 69 23.59 -6.58 -13.62
CA LEU A 69 24.74 -7.19 -12.94
C LEU A 69 25.98 -6.43 -13.46
N ALA A 70 26.53 -5.56 -12.63
CA ALA A 70 27.88 -5.03 -12.80
C ALA A 70 28.81 -5.84 -11.89
N ASP A 71 30.00 -6.16 -12.40
CA ASP A 71 30.98 -7.01 -11.71
C ASP A 71 31.60 -6.34 -10.46
#